data_AF-A0A3D5SB00-F1
#
_entry.id   AF-A0A3D5SB00-F1
#
_cell.length_a   1.000
_cell.length_b   1.000
_cell.length_c   1.000
_cell.angle_alpha   90.00
_cell.angle_beta   90.00
_cell.angle_gamma   90.00
#
_symmetry.space_group_name_H-M   'P 1'
#
loop_
_entity.id
_entity.type
_entity.pdbx_description
1 polymer ?
#
loop_
_entity_poly.entity_id
_entity_poly.type
_entity_poly.pdbx_seq_one_letter_code
_entity_poly.pdbx_strand_id
1 'polypeptide(L)'
;SDSSSSADNFSSVYQEQLHNKIITEIDESVEEDLLPLLRCYRQREIQRIIWRDLNRLSNMQETTLDLSLLAGSCIDEALTVIHAHMAEQYGQPIGAESQLPQQLIVLGMGKLGAYELNLSSDIDLIFAFPESGETNHATRPISNQEFFTRLGKMLIRVIDSRTVDGFVFRVDMRLRPNGQSGPLALSVDAMEDYYQQHGREWERYAMVKARV
;
A
#
# COMPACT_ATOMS: atom_id res chain seq x y z
N SER A 1 25.17 4.89 4.83
CA SER A 1 25.03 4.88 3.36
C SER A 1 24.92 3.47 2.77
N ASP A 2 25.20 2.39 3.53
CA ASP A 2 25.09 1.00 3.03
C ASP A 2 23.73 0.30 3.24
N SER A 3 22.77 0.93 3.94
CA SER A 3 21.48 0.31 4.28
C SER A 3 20.40 0.43 3.21
N SER A 4 20.49 1.41 2.30
CA SER A 4 19.52 1.56 1.20
C SER A 4 19.77 0.52 0.10
N SER A 5 21.03 0.29 -0.26
CA SER A 5 21.44 -0.67 -1.30
C SER A 5 21.09 -2.13 -0.98
N SER A 6 21.04 -2.52 0.30
CA SER A 6 20.67 -3.87 0.71
C SER A 6 19.15 -4.03 0.80
N ALA A 7 18.43 -3.05 1.34
CA ALA A 7 16.97 -3.05 1.41
C ALA A 7 16.31 -3.09 0.01
N ASP A 8 16.84 -2.34 -0.96
CA ASP A 8 16.36 -2.36 -2.35
C ASP A 8 16.53 -3.75 -3.00
N ASN A 9 17.59 -4.47 -2.65
CA ASN A 9 17.90 -5.81 -3.16
C ASN A 9 17.12 -6.94 -2.44
N PHE A 10 16.55 -6.68 -1.26
CA PHE A 10 15.65 -7.61 -0.57
C PHE A 10 14.16 -7.33 -0.88
N SER A 11 13.80 -6.08 -1.16
CA SER A 11 12.46 -5.71 -1.66
C SER A 11 12.15 -6.47 -2.95
N SER A 12 13.13 -6.58 -3.84
CA SER A 12 12.99 -7.29 -5.11
C SER A 12 12.65 -8.77 -4.94
N VAL A 13 13.17 -9.46 -3.91
CA VAL A 13 12.94 -10.91 -3.72
C VAL A 13 11.52 -11.21 -3.27
N TYR A 14 10.99 -10.45 -2.30
CA TYR A 14 9.61 -10.63 -1.85
C TYR A 14 8.64 -10.29 -2.98
N GLN A 15 8.87 -9.15 -3.63
CA GLN A 15 8.04 -8.67 -4.73
C GLN A 15 8.03 -9.66 -5.90
N GLU A 16 9.20 -10.10 -6.38
CA GLU A 16 9.30 -11.06 -7.49
C GLU A 16 8.62 -12.41 -7.18
N GLN A 17 8.79 -12.94 -5.96
CA GLN A 17 8.15 -14.19 -5.57
C GLN A 17 6.63 -14.07 -5.50
N LEU A 18 6.13 -12.96 -4.93
CA LEU A 18 4.70 -12.73 -4.82
C LEU A 18 4.07 -12.46 -6.19
N HIS A 19 4.71 -11.63 -7.00
CA HIS A 19 4.28 -11.31 -8.36
C HIS A 19 4.11 -12.57 -9.22
N ASN A 20 5.12 -13.44 -9.24
CA ASN A 20 5.07 -14.71 -9.97
C ASN A 20 3.92 -15.61 -9.50
N LYS A 21 3.66 -15.64 -8.19
CA LYS A 21 2.55 -16.42 -7.61
C LYS A 21 1.19 -15.87 -8.03
N ILE A 22 1.03 -14.55 -8.00
CA ILE A 22 -0.20 -13.85 -8.38
C ILE A 22 -0.52 -14.08 -9.86
N ILE A 23 0.45 -13.88 -10.77
CA ILE A 23 0.23 -14.07 -12.21
C ILE A 23 -0.14 -15.51 -12.55
N THR A 24 0.35 -16.49 -11.79
CA THR A 24 0.09 -17.91 -12.07
C THR A 24 -1.28 -18.37 -11.54
N GLU A 25 -1.81 -17.74 -10.49
CA GLU A 25 -2.94 -18.27 -9.71
C GLU A 25 -4.20 -17.39 -9.76
N ILE A 26 -4.17 -16.17 -10.32
CA ILE A 26 -5.39 -15.38 -10.58
C ILE A 26 -6.02 -15.82 -11.90
N ASP A 27 -7.32 -16.15 -11.86
CA ASP A 27 -8.05 -16.67 -13.03
C ASP A 27 -9.23 -15.76 -13.41
N GLU A 28 -10.31 -15.75 -12.62
CA GLU A 28 -11.58 -15.12 -13.02
C GLU A 28 -11.99 -13.92 -12.15
N SER A 29 -11.63 -13.88 -10.86
CA SER A 29 -12.14 -12.90 -9.92
C SER A 29 -11.01 -12.28 -9.11
N VAL A 30 -10.58 -11.08 -9.53
CA VAL A 30 -9.48 -10.36 -8.87
C VAL A 30 -9.70 -10.22 -7.36
N GLU A 31 -10.91 -9.88 -6.90
CA GLU A 31 -11.14 -9.79 -5.45
C GLU A 31 -11.11 -11.15 -4.75
N GLU A 32 -11.76 -12.16 -5.31
CA GLU A 32 -11.92 -13.46 -4.64
C GLU A 32 -10.64 -14.29 -4.65
N ASP A 33 -9.79 -14.11 -5.67
CA ASP A 33 -8.54 -14.84 -5.84
C ASP A 33 -7.38 -14.13 -5.13
N LEU A 34 -7.31 -12.80 -5.20
CA LEU A 34 -6.19 -12.03 -4.62
C LEU A 34 -6.17 -12.13 -3.09
N LEU A 35 -7.34 -12.12 -2.44
CA LEU A 35 -7.45 -12.18 -0.99
C LEU A 35 -6.80 -13.46 -0.39
N PRO A 36 -7.19 -14.68 -0.81
CA PRO A 36 -6.58 -15.92 -0.33
C PRO A 36 -5.10 -16.03 -0.68
N LEU A 37 -4.70 -15.60 -1.88
CA LEU A 37 -3.30 -15.67 -2.34
C LEU A 37 -2.37 -14.84 -1.46
N LEU A 38 -2.71 -13.58 -1.20
CA LEU A 38 -1.93 -12.70 -0.33
C LEU A 38 -1.85 -13.24 1.10
N ARG A 39 -2.93 -13.80 1.63
CA ARG A 39 -2.94 -14.40 2.98
C ARG A 39 -2.06 -15.62 3.06
N CYS A 40 -2.15 -16.53 2.10
CA CYS A 40 -1.33 -17.74 2.05
C CYS A 40 0.15 -17.37 1.95
N TYR A 41 0.49 -16.41 1.10
CA TYR A 41 1.86 -15.89 0.98
C TYR A 41 2.34 -15.28 2.30
N ARG A 42 1.57 -14.35 2.86
CA ARG A 42 1.90 -13.70 4.15
C ARG A 42 2.08 -14.71 5.28
N GLN A 43 1.24 -15.73 5.35
CA GLN A 43 1.34 -16.77 6.38
C GLN A 43 2.63 -17.58 6.24
N ARG A 44 2.98 -17.99 5.00
CA ARG A 44 4.23 -18.71 4.71
C ARG A 44 5.44 -17.87 5.11
N GLU A 45 5.44 -16.59 4.74
CA GLU A 45 6.57 -15.70 4.99
C GLU A 45 6.71 -15.33 6.46
N ILE A 46 5.61 -15.14 7.19
CA ILE A 46 5.66 -14.97 8.64
C ILE A 46 6.22 -16.21 9.34
N GLN A 47 5.83 -17.42 8.92
CA GLN A 47 6.41 -18.64 9.48
C GLN A 47 7.92 -18.71 9.26
N ARG A 48 8.39 -18.35 8.06
CA ARG A 48 9.81 -18.26 7.74
C ARG A 48 10.54 -17.26 8.63
N ILE A 49 10.00 -16.05 8.79
CA ILE A 49 10.59 -14.98 9.61
C ILE A 49 10.65 -15.40 11.08
N ILE A 50 9.54 -15.91 11.64
CA ILE A 50 9.49 -16.39 13.04
C ILE A 50 10.48 -17.54 13.25
N TRP A 51 10.59 -18.47 12.31
CA TRP A 51 11.53 -19.57 12.41
C TRP A 51 12.98 -19.08 12.48
N ARG A 52 13.36 -18.11 11.64
CA ARG A 52 14.70 -17.51 11.67
C ARG A 52 14.99 -16.82 13.00
N ASP A 53 14.04 -16.05 13.50
CA ASP A 53 14.16 -15.33 14.77
C ASP A 53 14.32 -16.29 15.96
N LEU A 54 13.47 -17.32 16.06
CA LEU A 54 13.53 -18.33 17.12
C LEU A 54 14.84 -19.13 17.13
N ASN A 55 15.40 -19.38 15.95
CA ASN A 55 16.68 -20.09 15.80
C ASN A 55 17.89 -19.15 15.87
N ARG A 56 17.69 -17.85 16.16
CA ARG A 56 18.76 -16.83 16.20
C ARG A 56 19.56 -16.73 14.89
N LEU A 57 18.89 -17.02 13.78
CA LEU A 57 19.42 -16.89 12.41
C LEU A 57 19.16 -15.49 11.83
N SER A 58 18.43 -14.65 12.55
CA SER A 58 18.28 -13.22 12.29
C SER A 58 18.38 -12.44 13.60
N ASN A 59 18.87 -11.21 13.51
CA ASN A 59 18.78 -10.22 14.59
C ASN A 59 17.46 -9.42 14.50
N MET A 60 17.20 -8.59 15.50
CA MET A 60 15.97 -7.79 15.56
C MET A 60 15.80 -6.88 14.35
N GLN A 61 16.87 -6.20 13.91
CA GLN A 61 16.80 -5.30 12.75
C GLN A 61 16.46 -6.05 11.46
N GLU A 62 17.02 -7.24 11.26
CA GLU A 62 16.71 -8.09 10.11
C GLU A 62 15.26 -8.57 10.16
N THR A 63 14.78 -9.00 11.32
CA THR A 63 13.38 -9.44 11.51
C THR A 63 12.39 -8.31 11.23
N THR A 64 12.64 -7.08 11.71
CA THR A 64 11.75 -5.93 11.44
C THR A 64 11.81 -5.47 9.99
N LEU A 65 12.99 -5.55 9.37
CA LEU A 65 13.15 -5.26 7.94
C LEU A 65 12.36 -6.26 7.09
N ASP A 66 12.51 -7.58 7.32
CA ASP A 66 11.79 -8.63 6.60
C ASP A 66 10.26 -8.44 6.70
N LEU A 67 9.75 -8.09 7.89
CA LEU A 67 8.32 -7.81 8.08
C LEU A 67 7.87 -6.57 7.31
N SER A 68 8.70 -5.51 7.30
CA SER A 68 8.39 -4.26 6.59
C SER A 68 8.41 -4.45 5.07
N LEU A 69 9.36 -5.24 4.55
CA LEU A 69 9.46 -5.58 3.14
C LEU A 69 8.31 -6.49 2.69
N LEU A 70 7.92 -7.47 3.52
CA LEU A 70 6.73 -8.29 3.28
C LEU A 70 5.47 -7.42 3.19
N ALA A 71 5.30 -6.48 4.12
CA ALA A 71 4.16 -5.55 4.11
C ALA A 71 4.13 -4.69 2.84
N GLY A 72 5.27 -4.07 2.48
CA GLY A 72 5.40 -3.29 1.25
C GLY A 72 5.04 -4.10 0.00
N SER A 73 5.64 -5.30 -0.14
CA SER A 73 5.40 -6.17 -1.29
C SER A 73 3.93 -6.58 -1.43
N CYS A 74 3.26 -6.90 -0.31
CA CYS A 74 1.82 -7.21 -0.34
C CYS A 74 0.97 -6.00 -0.76
N ILE A 75 1.34 -4.78 -0.35
CA ILE A 75 0.64 -3.56 -0.73
C ILE A 75 0.84 -3.28 -2.22
N ASP A 76 2.07 -3.33 -2.71
CA ASP A 76 2.43 -3.01 -4.09
C ASP A 76 1.78 -3.97 -5.09
N GLU A 77 1.86 -5.27 -4.82
CA GLU A 77 1.26 -6.27 -5.68
C GLU A 77 -0.27 -6.19 -5.63
N ALA A 78 -0.86 -6.01 -4.44
CA ALA A 78 -2.30 -5.82 -4.34
C ALA A 78 -2.75 -4.60 -5.15
N LEU A 79 -2.07 -3.46 -4.98
CA LEU A 79 -2.35 -2.21 -5.66
C LEU A 79 -2.25 -2.35 -7.18
N THR A 80 -1.21 -3.02 -7.67
CA THR A 80 -0.98 -3.26 -9.10
C THR A 80 -2.16 -4.01 -9.72
N VAL A 81 -2.56 -5.12 -9.09
CA VAL A 81 -3.65 -5.97 -9.59
C VAL A 81 -4.99 -5.23 -9.55
N ILE A 82 -5.35 -4.62 -8.42
CA ILE A 82 -6.64 -3.93 -8.28
C ILE A 82 -6.73 -2.67 -9.17
N HIS A 83 -5.60 -1.99 -9.41
CA HIS A 83 -5.57 -0.82 -10.29
C HIS A 83 -5.84 -1.22 -11.73
N ALA A 84 -5.20 -2.29 -12.21
CA ALA A 84 -5.46 -2.84 -13.54
C ALA A 84 -6.94 -3.23 -13.70
N HIS A 85 -7.48 -3.98 -12.73
CA HIS A 85 -8.89 -4.38 -12.72
C HIS A 85 -9.86 -3.19 -12.76
N MET A 86 -9.63 -2.18 -11.92
CA MET A 86 -10.47 -0.99 -11.89
C MET A 86 -10.36 -0.17 -13.16
N ALA A 87 -9.18 -0.11 -13.77
CA ALA A 87 -8.98 0.63 -15.01
C ALA A 87 -9.69 -0.03 -16.21
N GLU A 88 -9.86 -1.35 -16.21
CA GLU A 88 -10.72 -2.03 -17.20
C GLU A 88 -12.18 -1.61 -17.06
N GLN A 89 -12.65 -1.43 -15.82
CA GLN A 89 -14.05 -1.08 -15.54
C GLN A 89 -14.35 0.42 -15.73
N TYR A 90 -13.43 1.29 -15.32
CA TYR A 90 -13.66 2.74 -15.22
C TYR A 90 -12.78 3.57 -16.13
N GLY A 91 -11.90 2.97 -16.93
CA GLY A 91 -10.85 3.66 -17.68
C GLY A 91 -9.64 4.00 -16.81
N GLN A 92 -8.54 4.36 -17.48
CA GLN A 92 -7.31 4.82 -16.83
C GLN A 92 -7.50 6.24 -16.29
N PRO A 93 -7.16 6.54 -15.03
CA PRO A 93 -7.18 7.90 -14.51
C PRO A 93 -6.13 8.75 -15.22
N ILE A 94 -6.56 9.85 -15.86
CA ILE A 94 -5.67 10.76 -16.58
C ILE A 94 -5.62 12.09 -15.82
N GLY A 95 -4.43 12.65 -15.76
CA GLY A 95 -4.21 13.93 -15.14
C GLY A 95 -4.73 15.10 -15.99
N ALA A 96 -5.38 16.09 -15.35
CA ALA A 96 -5.94 17.24 -16.04
C ALA A 96 -4.87 18.13 -16.69
N GLU A 97 -3.70 18.27 -16.07
CA GLU A 97 -2.63 19.16 -16.54
C GLU A 97 -1.59 18.40 -17.35
N SER A 98 -1.11 17.27 -16.82
CA SER A 98 -0.08 16.46 -17.47
C SER A 98 -0.60 15.69 -18.68
N GLN A 99 -1.91 15.38 -18.71
CA GLN A 99 -2.51 14.45 -19.67
C GLN A 99 -1.84 13.06 -19.64
N LEU A 100 -1.21 12.70 -18.51
CA LEU A 100 -0.54 11.41 -18.30
C LEU A 100 -1.36 10.51 -17.37
N PRO A 101 -1.18 9.17 -17.48
CA PRO A 101 -1.76 8.23 -16.52
C PRO A 101 -1.32 8.54 -15.10
N GLN A 102 -2.28 8.52 -14.19
CA GLN A 102 -2.08 8.77 -12.77
C GLN A 102 -2.05 7.44 -12.01
N GLN A 103 -1.35 7.43 -10.88
CA GLN A 103 -1.29 6.27 -9.99
C GLN A 103 -1.57 6.68 -8.56
N LEU A 104 -2.06 5.73 -7.76
CA LEU A 104 -2.21 5.92 -6.33
C LEU A 104 -0.82 5.85 -5.69
N ILE A 105 -0.49 6.87 -4.91
CA ILE A 105 0.68 6.90 -4.05
C ILE A 105 0.25 6.39 -2.68
N VAL A 106 0.91 5.35 -2.19
CA VAL A 106 0.70 4.82 -0.84
C VAL A 106 1.88 5.20 0.02
N LEU A 107 1.65 6.04 1.03
CA LEU A 107 2.68 6.44 1.99
C LEU A 107 2.62 5.51 3.20
N GLY A 108 3.66 4.71 3.37
CA GLY A 108 3.91 3.97 4.61
C GLY A 108 4.42 4.91 5.69
N MET A 109 3.71 4.98 6.81
CA MET A 109 4.00 5.88 7.93
C MET A 109 4.57 5.10 9.12
N GLY A 110 5.05 5.84 10.13
CA GLY A 110 5.42 5.27 11.43
C GLY A 110 6.47 4.16 11.33
N LYS A 111 6.13 2.98 11.83
CA LYS A 111 7.04 1.82 11.83
C LYS A 111 7.26 1.25 10.43
N LEU A 112 6.23 1.23 9.60
CA LEU A 112 6.33 0.72 8.23
C LEU A 112 7.28 1.60 7.41
N GLY A 113 7.10 2.92 7.47
CA GLY A 113 7.96 3.86 6.74
C GLY A 113 9.40 3.90 7.24
N ALA A 114 9.64 3.51 8.50
CA ALA A 114 10.98 3.40 9.08
C ALA A 114 11.65 2.02 8.95
N TYR A 115 11.01 1.04 8.31
CA TYR A 115 11.47 -0.37 8.28
C TYR A 115 11.59 -1.04 9.67
N GLU A 116 10.76 -0.61 10.62
CA GLU A 116 10.74 -1.04 12.02
C GLU A 116 9.44 -1.80 12.36
N LEU A 117 8.82 -2.45 11.37
CA LEU A 117 7.55 -3.15 11.56
C LEU A 117 7.73 -4.38 12.48
N ASN A 118 6.86 -4.50 13.48
CA ASN A 118 6.79 -5.69 14.34
C ASN A 118 5.56 -6.55 13.97
N LEU A 119 5.58 -7.86 14.30
CA LEU A 119 4.52 -8.84 14.02
C LEU A 119 3.09 -8.39 14.43
N SER A 120 2.97 -7.62 15.51
CA SER A 120 1.70 -7.13 16.05
C SER A 120 1.38 -5.68 15.66
N SER A 121 2.14 -5.07 14.76
CA SER A 121 1.91 -3.68 14.35
C SER A 121 0.76 -3.58 13.37
N ASP A 122 0.01 -2.49 13.47
CA ASP A 122 -0.81 -2.01 12.36
C ASP A 122 0.12 -1.34 11.32
N ILE A 123 -0.30 -1.31 10.06
CA ILE A 123 0.36 -0.53 9.02
C ILE A 123 -0.35 0.81 8.87
N ASP A 124 0.36 1.88 9.23
CA ASP A 124 -0.13 3.25 9.11
C ASP A 124 0.04 3.72 7.67
N LEU A 125 -1.05 4.04 6.97
CA LEU A 125 -1.02 4.44 5.56
C LEU A 125 -1.68 5.80 5.32
N ILE A 126 -1.18 6.53 4.34
CA ILE A 126 -1.84 7.69 3.75
C ILE A 126 -1.89 7.49 2.24
N PHE A 127 -3.04 7.77 1.61
CA PHE A 127 -3.18 7.69 0.17
C PHE A 127 -3.18 9.07 -0.46
N ALA A 128 -2.39 9.22 -1.52
CA ALA A 128 -2.35 10.41 -2.34
C ALA A 128 -2.39 10.04 -3.83
N PHE A 129 -2.64 11.02 -4.69
CA PHE A 129 -2.48 10.90 -6.14
C PHE A 129 -1.94 12.23 -6.69
N PRO A 130 -1.15 12.24 -7.77
CA PRO A 130 -0.41 13.43 -8.17
C PRO A 130 -1.33 14.61 -8.49
N GLU A 131 -2.28 14.44 -9.41
CA GLU A 131 -3.13 15.54 -9.87
C GLU A 131 -4.59 15.14 -10.06
N SER A 132 -5.45 16.16 -9.99
CA SER A 132 -6.87 16.03 -10.33
C SER A 132 -7.07 15.74 -11.82
N GLY A 133 -8.23 15.20 -12.19
CA GLY A 133 -8.53 14.82 -13.56
C GLY A 133 -9.67 13.83 -13.63
N GLU A 134 -9.78 13.13 -14.75
CA GLU A 134 -10.84 12.16 -15.01
C GLU A 134 -10.29 10.91 -15.68
N THR A 135 -11.01 9.80 -15.53
CA THR A 135 -10.69 8.59 -16.26
C THR A 135 -11.00 8.71 -17.74
N ASN A 136 -10.20 8.08 -18.61
CA ASN A 136 -10.38 8.12 -20.06
C ASN A 136 -11.50 7.21 -20.60
N HIS A 137 -12.51 6.90 -19.79
CA HIS A 137 -13.60 6.02 -20.20
C HIS A 137 -14.56 6.71 -21.17
N ALA A 138 -14.75 6.11 -22.36
CA ALA A 138 -15.39 6.76 -23.51
C ALA A 138 -16.81 7.31 -23.26
N THR A 139 -17.58 6.69 -22.37
CA THR A 139 -19.02 7.03 -22.18
C THR A 139 -19.37 7.45 -20.76
N ARG A 140 -18.48 7.22 -19.80
CA ARG A 140 -18.76 7.34 -18.35
C ARG A 140 -17.45 7.62 -17.59
N PRO A 141 -16.76 8.72 -17.88
CA PRO A 141 -15.60 9.11 -17.11
C PRO A 141 -16.01 9.36 -15.65
N ILE A 142 -15.12 9.02 -14.72
CA ILE A 142 -15.25 9.39 -13.31
C ILE A 142 -14.04 10.23 -12.91
N SER A 143 -14.21 11.09 -11.90
CA SER A 143 -13.10 11.90 -11.41
C SER A 143 -11.97 11.02 -10.83
N ASN A 144 -10.72 11.48 -10.93
CA ASN A 144 -9.57 10.82 -10.29
C ASN A 144 -9.80 10.67 -8.78
N GLN A 145 -10.39 11.68 -8.13
CA GLN A 145 -10.78 11.62 -6.72
C GLN A 145 -11.71 10.43 -6.42
N GLU A 146 -12.73 10.20 -7.25
CA GLU A 146 -13.66 9.08 -7.11
C GLU A 146 -12.97 7.74 -7.38
N PHE A 147 -12.18 7.64 -8.46
CA PHE A 147 -11.42 6.45 -8.83
C PHE A 147 -10.47 6.03 -7.69
N PHE A 148 -9.61 6.93 -7.22
CA PHE A 148 -8.63 6.64 -6.18
C PHE A 148 -9.26 6.42 -4.80
N THR A 149 -10.41 7.04 -4.50
CA THR A 149 -11.17 6.73 -3.28
C THR A 149 -11.71 5.30 -3.32
N ARG A 150 -12.21 4.83 -4.47
CA ARG A 150 -12.67 3.45 -4.63
C ARG A 150 -11.51 2.46 -4.57
N LEU A 151 -10.41 2.76 -5.25
CA LEU A 151 -9.19 1.97 -5.25
C LEU A 151 -8.62 1.80 -3.85
N GLY A 152 -8.52 2.89 -3.09
CA GLY A 152 -8.05 2.85 -1.69
C GLY A 152 -8.95 2.02 -0.78
N LYS A 153 -10.28 2.08 -0.95
CA LYS A 153 -11.21 1.21 -0.20
C LYS A 153 -11.01 -0.26 -0.53
N MET A 154 -10.83 -0.58 -1.80
CA MET A 154 -10.58 -1.94 -2.27
C MET A 154 -9.25 -2.47 -1.72
N LEU A 155 -8.18 -1.66 -1.77
CA LEU A 155 -6.88 -1.99 -1.19
C LEU A 155 -6.98 -2.30 0.31
N ILE A 156 -7.63 -1.43 1.09
CA ILE A 156 -7.85 -1.66 2.53
C ILE A 156 -8.61 -2.97 2.75
N ARG A 157 -9.67 -3.23 1.97
CA ARG A 157 -10.43 -4.46 2.06
C ARG A 157 -9.56 -5.69 1.77
N VAL A 158 -8.74 -5.66 0.72
CA VAL A 158 -7.85 -6.77 0.36
C VAL A 158 -6.85 -7.08 1.48
N ILE A 159 -6.30 -6.05 2.10
CA ILE A 159 -5.23 -6.17 3.09
C ILE A 159 -5.74 -6.49 4.51
N ASP A 160 -6.82 -5.83 4.97
CA ASP A 160 -7.30 -5.85 6.37
C ASP A 160 -8.51 -6.76 6.62
N SER A 161 -9.25 -7.18 5.58
CA SER A 161 -10.43 -8.02 5.79
C SER A 161 -10.08 -9.29 6.57
N ARG A 162 -10.94 -9.68 7.51
CA ARG A 162 -10.77 -10.90 8.29
C ARG A 162 -11.63 -12.01 7.70
N THR A 163 -10.97 -13.08 7.28
CA THR A 163 -11.61 -14.32 6.81
C THR A 163 -11.24 -15.49 7.73
N VAL A 164 -11.70 -16.69 7.39
CA VAL A 164 -11.29 -17.92 8.09
C VAL A 164 -9.77 -18.14 8.04
N ASP A 165 -9.12 -17.65 6.98
CA ASP A 165 -7.66 -17.71 6.79
C ASP A 165 -6.92 -16.51 7.40
N GLY A 166 -7.62 -15.68 8.19
CA GLY A 166 -7.06 -14.50 8.85
C GLY A 166 -7.07 -13.25 7.97
N PHE A 167 -5.99 -12.47 8.03
CA PHE A 167 -5.81 -11.19 7.34
C PHE A 167 -4.35 -11.03 6.90
N VAL A 168 -4.06 -10.07 6.01
CA VAL A 168 -2.68 -9.78 5.57
C VAL A 168 -2.02 -8.85 6.60
N PHE A 169 -2.50 -7.62 6.71
CA PHE A 169 -2.08 -6.66 7.74
C PHE A 169 -3.27 -5.82 8.20
N ARG A 170 -3.26 -5.38 9.46
CA ARG A 170 -4.25 -4.41 9.95
C ARG A 170 -3.87 -3.02 9.46
N VAL A 171 -4.81 -2.30 8.87
CA VAL A 171 -4.54 -0.97 8.29
C VAL A 171 -5.05 0.13 9.21
N ASP A 172 -4.20 1.11 9.51
CA ASP A 172 -4.61 2.36 10.18
C ASP A 172 -4.47 3.55 9.24
N MET A 173 -5.57 4.26 9.01
CA MET A 173 -5.65 5.44 8.13
C MET A 173 -5.77 6.76 8.93
N ARG A 174 -5.56 6.76 10.25
CA ARG A 174 -5.80 7.94 11.11
C ARG A 174 -4.81 9.07 10.92
N LEU A 175 -3.63 8.79 10.39
CA LEU A 175 -2.60 9.80 10.14
C LEU A 175 -2.86 10.66 8.90
N ARG A 176 -3.86 10.31 8.07
CA ARG A 176 -4.20 11.11 6.89
C ARG A 176 -4.73 12.49 7.28
N PRO A 177 -4.58 13.51 6.42
CA PRO A 177 -5.14 14.84 6.64
C PRO A 177 -6.62 14.82 7.08
N ASN A 178 -6.95 15.62 8.10
CA ASN A 178 -8.27 15.63 8.76
C ASN A 178 -8.69 14.28 9.42
N GLY A 179 -7.76 13.34 9.58
CA GLY A 179 -7.98 12.05 10.24
C GLY A 179 -9.15 11.27 9.65
N GLN A 180 -9.99 10.69 10.50
CA GLN A 180 -11.13 9.86 10.07
C GLN A 180 -12.20 10.62 9.28
N SER A 181 -12.30 11.94 9.47
CA SER A 181 -13.27 12.79 8.78
C SER A 181 -12.78 13.28 7.42
N GLY A 182 -11.48 13.10 7.12
CA GLY A 182 -10.89 13.47 5.85
C GLY A 182 -11.18 12.48 4.73
N PRO A 183 -11.06 12.93 3.46
CA PRO A 183 -11.12 12.04 2.31
C PRO A 183 -10.07 10.93 2.43
N LEU A 184 -10.38 9.77 1.82
CA LEU A 184 -9.51 8.60 1.93
C LEU A 184 -8.22 8.75 1.11
N ALA A 185 -8.32 9.36 -0.06
CA ALA A 185 -7.21 9.72 -0.94
C ALA A 185 -7.28 11.22 -1.27
N LEU A 186 -6.14 11.88 -1.40
CA LEU A 186 -6.04 13.33 -1.67
C LEU A 186 -5.13 13.59 -2.87
N SER A 187 -5.40 14.63 -3.64
CA SER A 187 -4.40 15.11 -4.59
C SER A 187 -3.19 15.64 -3.82
N VAL A 188 -2.00 15.61 -4.44
CA VAL A 188 -0.79 16.19 -3.84
C VAL A 188 -1.01 17.67 -3.54
N ASP A 189 -1.67 18.42 -4.43
CA ASP A 189 -2.00 19.83 -4.19
C ASP A 189 -2.86 20.02 -2.93
N ALA A 190 -3.92 19.22 -2.78
CA ALA A 190 -4.81 19.32 -1.61
C ALA A 190 -4.10 18.90 -0.31
N MET A 191 -3.16 17.96 -0.41
CA MET A 191 -2.31 17.56 0.70
C MET A 191 -1.34 18.69 1.08
N GLU A 192 -0.72 19.34 0.10
CA GLU A 192 0.19 20.47 0.33
C GLU A 192 -0.55 21.64 0.99
N ASP A 193 -1.70 22.05 0.45
CA ASP A 193 -2.55 23.10 1.00
C ASP A 193 -2.93 22.81 2.47
N TYR A 194 -3.27 21.56 2.77
CA TYR A 194 -3.58 21.14 4.15
C TYR A 194 -2.38 21.34 5.08
N TYR A 195 -1.19 20.87 4.70
CA TYR A 195 -0.01 20.97 5.56
C TYR A 195 0.53 22.40 5.70
N GLN A 196 0.34 23.25 4.69
CA GLN A 196 0.67 24.67 4.76
C GLN A 196 -0.27 25.43 5.70
N GLN A 197 -1.59 25.21 5.60
CA GLN A 197 -2.59 26.02 6.29
C GLN A 197 -3.00 25.47 7.66
N HIS A 198 -3.15 24.14 7.76
CA HIS A 198 -3.79 23.46 8.90
C HIS A 198 -2.88 22.45 9.60
N GLY A 199 -1.76 22.08 8.98
CA GLY A 199 -0.83 21.07 9.49
C GLY A 199 -0.31 21.39 10.89
N ARG A 200 -0.59 20.49 11.84
CA ARG A 200 -0.06 20.58 13.21
C ARG A 200 1.38 20.07 13.25
N GLU A 201 2.15 20.57 14.21
CA GLU A 201 3.57 20.21 14.36
C GLU A 201 3.79 18.68 14.47
N TRP A 202 2.91 17.98 15.19
CA TRP A 202 3.00 16.52 15.32
C TRP A 202 2.70 15.77 14.01
N GLU A 203 1.82 16.30 13.15
CA GLU A 203 1.54 15.70 11.83
C GLU A 203 2.75 15.86 10.92
N ARG A 204 3.41 17.03 10.95
CA ARG A 204 4.67 17.26 10.23
C ARG A 204 5.79 16.35 10.72
N TYR A 205 5.88 16.13 12.03
CA TYR A 205 6.86 15.20 12.61
C TYR A 205 6.60 13.76 12.15
N ALA A 206 5.33 13.33 12.04
CA ALA A 206 4.99 12.01 11.52
C ALA A 206 5.45 11.81 10.07
N MET A 207 5.42 12.86 9.24
CA MET A 207 5.88 12.82 7.84
C MET A 207 7.39 12.56 7.70
N VAL A 208 8.21 12.78 8.73
CA VAL A 208 9.66 12.47 8.68
C VAL A 208 9.92 10.99 8.46
N LYS A 209 9.00 10.12 8.91
CA LYS A 209 9.07 8.66 8.71
C LYS A 209 8.25 8.19 7.50
N ALA A 210 7.71 9.10 6.68
CA ALA A 210 6.93 8.70 5.51
C ALA A 210 7.84 8.12 4.42
N ARG A 211 7.40 7.02 3.80
CA ARG A 211 8.06 6.40 2.65
C ARG A 211 7.01 6.00 1.62
N VAL A 212 7.34 6.20 0.35
CA VAL A 212 6.59 5.65 -0.80
C VAL A 212 7.00 4.20 -1.02
#